data_AF-A0A4V5P0R3-F1
#
_entry.id   AF-A0A4V5P0R3-F1
#
_cell.length_a   1.000
_cell.length_b   1.000
_cell.length_c   1.000
_cell.angle_alpha   90.00
_cell.angle_beta   90.00
_cell.angle_gamma   90.00
#
_symmetry.space_group_name_H-M   'P 1'
#
loop_
_entity.id
_entity.type
_entity.pdbx_description
1 polymer ?
#
loop_
_entity_poly.entity_id
_entity_poly.type
_entity_poly.pdbx_seq_one_letter_code
_entity_poly.pdbx_strand_id
1 'polypeptide(L)'
;MSNGNSSIDINVIGLDGKSTVLFSNNDAIIIGLNNKPFALFASSDFKLSELPLDLSNQISSLSRMLLKSELNKKNVKEPKTLPDWLLKFTSVDYLTLNDIKILSLQTLNLPKLRYLVLNDVSFEDRAVIISEFHIFKSLEYLVHNDIFTSSEIALIKKSSPNIKVMSEYDFNKEIGDGEVAIN
;
A
#
# COMPACT_ATOMS: atom_id res chain seq x y z
N MET A 1 27.97 -17.66 12.47
CA MET A 1 26.96 -16.60 12.67
C MET A 1 26.41 -16.25 11.29
N SER A 2 25.21 -16.71 11.00
CA SER A 2 24.61 -16.61 9.67
C SER A 2 23.95 -15.25 9.53
N ASN A 3 24.50 -14.38 8.68
CA ASN A 3 23.83 -13.16 8.23
C ASN A 3 22.60 -13.58 7.41
N GLY A 4 21.44 -13.61 8.06
CA GLY A 4 20.16 -13.77 7.37
C GLY A 4 19.88 -12.51 6.59
N ASN A 5 20.26 -12.47 5.31
CA ASN A 5 19.69 -11.53 4.36
C ASN A 5 18.19 -11.83 4.27
N SER A 6 17.37 -11.08 4.98
CA SER A 6 15.95 -10.93 4.65
C SER A 6 15.90 -10.16 3.34
N SER A 7 15.88 -10.89 2.22
CA SER A 7 15.53 -10.31 0.92
C SER A 7 14.09 -9.82 1.03
N ILE A 8 13.91 -8.51 1.13
CA ILE A 8 12.62 -7.90 0.86
C ILE A 8 12.41 -8.09 -0.64
N ASP A 9 11.39 -8.87 -1.00
CA ASP A 9 11.01 -9.06 -2.39
C ASP A 9 10.33 -7.75 -2.83
N ILE A 10 11.16 -6.81 -3.27
CA ILE A 10 10.74 -5.48 -3.72
C ILE A 10 10.25 -5.64 -5.17
N ASN A 11 9.13 -6.34 -5.36
CA ASN A 11 8.38 -6.30 -6.61
C ASN A 11 7.62 -4.96 -6.66
N VAL A 12 8.35 -3.86 -6.92
CA VAL A 12 7.71 -2.58 -7.27
C VAL A 12 7.41 -2.64 -8.74
N ILE A 13 6.13 -2.78 -9.05
CA ILE A 13 5.65 -2.70 -10.41
C ILE A 13 5.92 -1.26 -10.94
N GLY A 14 6.59 -1.14 -12.08
CA GLY A 14 6.74 0.12 -12.82
C GLY A 14 7.92 1.03 -12.45
N LEU A 15 9.08 0.49 -12.07
CA LEU A 15 10.31 1.30 -11.96
C LEU A 15 10.95 1.52 -13.34
N ASP A 16 10.38 2.42 -14.14
CA ASP A 16 11.04 2.91 -15.34
C ASP A 16 12.07 4.00 -14.97
N GLY A 17 13.34 3.61 -14.88
CA GLY A 17 14.44 4.54 -14.61
C GLY A 17 15.49 4.00 -13.65
N LYS A 18 16.51 4.83 -13.37
CA LYS A 18 17.57 4.47 -12.43
C LYS A 18 17.03 4.58 -11.01
N SER A 19 16.78 3.43 -10.39
CA SER A 19 16.35 3.33 -9.01
C SER A 19 17.55 3.38 -8.05
N THR A 20 17.37 4.05 -6.91
CA THR A 20 18.39 4.17 -5.87
C THR A 20 17.75 4.09 -4.49
N VAL A 21 18.39 3.41 -3.55
CA VAL A 21 17.99 3.48 -2.14
C VAL A 21 18.39 4.85 -1.59
N LEU A 22 17.41 5.65 -1.18
CA LEU A 22 17.63 6.98 -0.58
C LEU A 22 17.75 6.90 0.94
N PHE A 23 17.07 5.92 1.55
CA PHE A 23 17.09 5.68 2.99
C PHE A 23 16.77 4.22 3.27
N SER A 24 17.40 3.67 4.30
CA SER A 24 17.08 2.35 4.83
C SER A 24 17.38 2.31 6.32
N ASN A 25 16.44 1.81 7.09
CA ASN A 25 16.64 1.34 8.45
C ASN A 25 15.87 0.01 8.64
N ASN A 26 15.69 -0.43 9.89
CA ASN A 26 14.99 -1.68 10.19
C ASN A 26 13.48 -1.62 9.88
N ASP A 27 12.92 -0.43 9.83
CA ASP A 27 11.48 -0.17 9.76
C ASP A 27 11.03 0.40 8.43
N ALA A 28 11.94 0.95 7.62
CA ALA A 28 11.61 1.52 6.34
C ALA A 28 12.75 1.47 5.31
N ILE A 29 12.34 1.39 4.04
CA ILE A 29 13.19 1.60 2.86
C ILE A 29 12.50 2.64 1.98
N ILE A 30 13.25 3.65 1.56
CA ILE A 30 12.80 4.62 0.56
C ILE A 30 13.60 4.39 -0.72
N ILE A 31 12.89 4.11 -1.79
CA ILE A 31 13.44 4.02 -3.13
C ILE A 31 13.15 5.33 -3.87
N GLY A 32 14.19 5.86 -4.50
CA GLY A 32 14.08 7.00 -5.39
C GLY A 32 14.18 6.61 -6.85
N LEU A 33 13.51 7.39 -7.70
CA LEU A 33 13.73 7.43 -9.15
C LEU A 33 14.37 8.77 -9.48
N ASN A 34 15.50 8.76 -10.20
CA ASN A 34 16.26 9.97 -10.51
C ASN A 34 16.59 10.81 -9.24
N ASN A 35 16.98 10.13 -8.16
CA ASN A 35 17.28 10.69 -6.83
C ASN A 35 16.14 11.44 -6.13
N LYS A 36 14.89 11.29 -6.59
CA LYS A 36 13.70 11.82 -5.89
C LYS A 36 12.92 10.69 -5.22
N PRO A 37 12.37 10.86 -4.01
CA PRO A 37 11.55 9.84 -3.38
C PRO A 37 10.41 9.39 -4.29
N PHE A 38 10.29 8.08 -4.48
CA PHE A 38 9.26 7.49 -5.34
C PHE A 38 8.41 6.43 -4.62
N ALA A 39 9.06 5.51 -3.89
CA ALA A 39 8.39 4.43 -3.19
C ALA A 39 8.84 4.32 -1.73
N LEU A 40 7.88 4.05 -0.83
CA LEU A 40 8.12 3.77 0.59
C LEU A 40 7.70 2.33 0.91
N PHE A 41 8.61 1.57 1.50
CA PHE A 41 8.33 0.29 2.14
C PHE A 41 8.49 0.52 3.64
N ALA A 42 7.44 0.36 4.43
CA ALA A 42 7.49 0.68 5.85
C ALA A 42 6.77 -0.35 6.72
N SER A 43 7.24 -0.48 7.97
CA SER A 43 6.51 -1.08 9.06
C SER A 43 5.48 -0.08 9.64
N SER A 44 4.46 -0.56 10.32
CA SER A 44 3.55 0.33 11.08
C SER A 44 4.27 1.10 12.21
N ASP A 45 5.44 0.65 12.66
CA ASP A 45 6.21 1.31 13.72
C ASP A 45 7.12 2.44 13.21
N PHE A 46 7.33 2.51 11.90
CA PHE A 46 8.18 3.51 11.28
C PHE A 46 7.74 4.93 11.71
N LYS A 47 8.71 5.80 11.99
CA LYS A 47 8.47 7.19 12.36
C LYS A 47 9.10 8.12 11.35
N LEU A 48 8.31 9.04 10.79
CA LEU A 48 8.83 10.07 9.87
C LEU A 48 9.94 10.94 10.47
N SER A 49 10.01 11.06 11.80
CA SER A 49 11.08 11.79 12.49
C SER A 49 12.45 11.14 12.35
N GLU A 50 12.52 9.88 11.92
CA GLU A 50 13.78 9.17 11.66
C GLU A 50 14.37 9.50 10.28
N LEU A 51 13.61 10.21 9.44
CA LEU A 51 14.09 10.62 8.13
C LEU A 51 15.06 11.81 8.23
N PRO A 52 16.14 11.80 7.44
CA PRO A 52 16.92 13.00 7.18
C PRO A 52 16.02 14.16 6.71
N LEU A 53 16.35 15.38 7.11
CA LEU A 53 15.53 16.57 6.85
C LEU A 53 15.16 16.72 5.37
N ASP A 54 16.12 16.50 4.47
CA ASP A 54 15.93 16.63 3.02
C ASP A 54 14.89 15.65 2.47
N LEU A 55 14.85 14.42 3.02
CA LEU A 55 13.87 13.40 2.63
C LEU A 55 12.51 13.67 3.27
N SER A 56 12.48 14.08 4.54
CA SER A 56 11.24 14.40 5.25
C SER A 56 10.43 15.48 4.54
N ASN A 57 11.10 16.47 3.94
CA ASN A 57 10.46 17.53 3.17
C ASN A 57 9.86 17.07 1.83
N GLN A 58 10.30 15.94 1.29
CA GLN A 58 9.89 15.44 -0.02
C GLN A 58 9.00 14.19 0.07
N ILE A 59 8.92 13.56 1.25
CA ILE A 59 8.28 12.25 1.43
C ILE A 59 6.79 12.26 1.09
N SER A 60 6.08 13.38 1.25
CA SER A 60 4.66 13.46 0.91
C SER A 60 4.35 13.32 -0.58
N SER A 61 5.38 13.40 -1.44
CA SER A 61 5.27 13.35 -2.90
C SER A 61 5.46 11.96 -3.51
N LEU A 62 5.73 10.92 -2.71
CA LEU A 62 5.88 9.56 -3.25
C LEU A 62 4.58 9.09 -3.91
N SER A 63 4.73 8.26 -4.94
CA SER A 63 3.60 7.65 -5.65
C SER A 63 3.26 6.28 -5.08
N ARG A 64 4.25 5.50 -4.64
CA ARG A 64 4.05 4.10 -4.27
C ARG A 64 4.28 3.89 -2.78
N MET A 65 3.44 3.06 -2.16
CA MET A 65 3.62 2.66 -0.77
C MET A 65 3.29 1.19 -0.55
N LEU A 66 4.17 0.51 0.18
CA LEU A 66 3.89 -0.78 0.80
C LEU A 66 4.00 -0.61 2.31
N LEU A 67 2.90 -0.86 3.01
CA LEU A 67 2.87 -0.85 4.45
C LEU A 67 2.63 -2.27 4.96
N LYS A 68 3.49 -2.71 5.86
CA LYS A 68 3.40 -4.01 6.52
C LYS A 68 3.37 -3.83 8.04
N SER A 69 2.73 -4.73 8.78
CA SER A 69 2.83 -4.70 10.25
C SER A 69 4.28 -4.75 10.73
N GLU A 70 5.08 -5.65 10.18
CA GLU A 70 6.50 -5.81 10.49
C GLU A 70 7.29 -6.10 9.22
N LEU A 71 8.25 -5.23 8.87
CA LEU A 71 8.94 -5.28 7.57
C LEU A 71 9.76 -6.56 7.37
N ASN A 72 10.40 -7.06 8.44
CA ASN A 72 11.35 -8.18 8.38
C ASN A 72 10.81 -9.51 8.93
N LYS A 73 9.54 -9.59 9.34
CA LYS A 73 8.94 -10.84 9.86
C LYS A 73 8.02 -11.49 8.83
N LYS A 74 8.09 -12.83 8.77
CA LYS A 74 7.21 -13.65 7.92
C LYS A 74 5.82 -13.84 8.51
N ASN A 75 5.73 -14.02 9.83
CA ASN A 75 4.47 -14.24 10.54
C ASN A 75 4.34 -13.21 11.66
N VAL A 76 3.31 -12.38 11.58
CA VAL A 76 2.96 -11.42 12.63
C VAL A 76 1.94 -12.06 13.54
N LYS A 77 2.17 -12.05 14.86
CA LYS A 77 1.25 -12.65 15.84
C LYS A 77 -0.05 -11.85 15.97
N GLU A 78 0.05 -10.52 15.90
CA GLU A 78 -1.08 -9.60 15.98
C GLU A 78 -0.90 -8.50 14.94
N PRO A 79 -1.83 -8.36 13.98
CA PRO A 79 -1.74 -7.32 12.96
C PRO A 79 -1.82 -5.94 13.60
N LYS A 80 -0.91 -5.06 13.21
CA LYS A 80 -0.86 -3.65 13.60
C LYS A 80 -1.82 -2.82 12.77
N THR A 81 -2.18 -1.67 13.30
CA THR A 81 -3.07 -0.73 12.62
C THR A 81 -2.31 0.17 11.65
N LEU A 82 -3.07 0.93 10.87
CA LEU A 82 -2.52 1.99 10.03
C LEU A 82 -1.90 3.09 10.90
N PRO A 83 -0.70 3.59 10.54
CA PRO A 83 -0.06 4.67 11.28
C PRO A 83 -0.63 6.04 10.87
N ASP A 84 -0.75 6.95 11.84
CA ASP A 84 -1.32 8.30 11.64
C ASP A 84 -0.55 9.14 10.62
N TRP A 85 0.75 8.87 10.45
CA TRP A 85 1.57 9.61 9.50
C TRP A 85 1.15 9.40 8.05
N LEU A 86 0.37 8.36 7.74
CA LEU A 86 -0.13 8.06 6.41
C LEU A 86 -0.99 9.19 5.84
N LEU A 87 -1.64 9.96 6.71
CA LEU A 87 -2.42 11.16 6.36
C LEU A 87 -1.59 12.27 5.70
N LYS A 88 -0.26 12.23 5.79
CA LYS A 88 0.63 13.23 5.19
C LYS A 88 0.91 12.98 3.70
N PHE A 89 0.51 11.82 3.18
CA PHE A 89 0.84 11.38 1.83
C PHE A 89 -0.32 11.69 0.90
N THR A 90 -0.17 12.66 0.00
CA THR A 90 -1.28 13.09 -0.87
C THR A 90 -1.10 12.66 -2.32
N SER A 91 0.09 12.16 -2.67
CA SER A 91 0.44 11.77 -4.03
C SER A 91 0.45 10.26 -4.27
N VAL A 92 0.21 9.46 -3.24
CA VAL A 92 0.18 8.00 -3.35
C VAL A 92 -0.97 7.58 -4.25
N ASP A 93 -0.64 6.91 -5.34
CA ASP A 93 -1.58 6.33 -6.30
C ASP A 93 -1.65 4.81 -6.22
N TYR A 94 -0.67 4.17 -5.57
CA TYR A 94 -0.61 2.72 -5.38
C TYR A 94 -0.23 2.40 -3.93
N LEU A 95 -1.13 1.71 -3.23
CA LEU A 95 -0.94 1.28 -1.85
C LEU A 95 -1.12 -0.23 -1.73
N THR A 96 -0.12 -0.90 -1.16
CA THR A 96 -0.23 -2.27 -0.67
C THR A 96 -0.27 -2.26 0.85
N LEU A 97 -1.28 -2.91 1.43
CA LEU A 97 -1.38 -3.19 2.86
C LEU A 97 -1.18 -4.68 3.09
N ASN A 98 -0.21 -5.04 3.94
CA ASN A 98 0.12 -6.43 4.25
C ASN A 98 0.09 -6.70 5.76
N ASP A 99 -0.66 -7.71 6.18
CA ASP A 99 -0.81 -8.09 7.60
C ASP A 99 -1.33 -6.93 8.48
N ILE A 100 -2.17 -6.04 7.95
CA ILE A 100 -2.66 -4.84 8.65
C ILE A 100 -4.09 -5.01 9.17
N LYS A 101 -4.35 -4.50 10.38
CA LYS A 101 -5.69 -4.33 10.92
C LYS A 101 -6.25 -2.96 10.57
N ILE A 102 -7.27 -2.92 9.72
CA ILE A 102 -7.92 -1.68 9.31
C ILE A 102 -9.07 -1.38 10.27
N LEU A 103 -8.93 -0.28 11.01
CA LEU A 103 -9.97 0.23 11.91
C LEU A 103 -10.99 1.09 11.15
N SER A 104 -10.52 1.91 10.22
CA SER A 104 -11.32 2.74 9.33
C SER A 104 -10.51 3.10 8.10
N LEU A 105 -11.13 3.04 6.92
CA LEU A 105 -10.55 3.52 5.67
C LEU A 105 -10.43 5.05 5.66
N GLN A 106 -11.14 5.78 6.51
CA GLN A 106 -11.02 7.25 6.61
C GLN A 106 -9.61 7.71 7.01
N THR A 107 -8.84 6.83 7.65
CA THR A 107 -7.41 7.07 7.94
C THR A 107 -6.52 7.07 6.69
N LEU A 108 -7.03 6.54 5.58
CA LEU A 108 -6.40 6.55 4.26
C LEU A 108 -6.89 7.78 3.48
N ASN A 109 -6.50 8.98 3.89
CA ASN A 109 -6.78 10.22 3.14
C ASN A 109 -5.88 10.33 1.90
N LEU A 110 -6.06 9.43 0.93
CA LEU A 110 -5.24 9.29 -0.27
C LEU A 110 -6.06 9.67 -1.53
N PRO A 111 -6.19 10.96 -1.86
CA PRO A 111 -7.10 11.42 -2.91
C PRO A 111 -6.71 10.95 -4.31
N LYS A 112 -5.44 10.60 -4.54
CA LYS A 112 -4.93 10.09 -5.81
C LYS A 112 -4.84 8.57 -5.88
N LEU A 113 -5.29 7.85 -4.85
CA LEU A 113 -5.18 6.39 -4.81
C LEU A 113 -5.98 5.76 -5.95
N ARG A 114 -5.29 5.09 -6.87
CA ARG A 114 -5.84 4.37 -8.03
C ARG A 114 -5.81 2.86 -7.82
N TYR A 115 -4.83 2.36 -7.06
CA TYR A 115 -4.63 0.94 -6.80
C TYR A 115 -4.52 0.69 -5.30
N LEU A 116 -5.42 -0.14 -4.76
CA LEU A 116 -5.38 -0.62 -3.39
C LEU A 116 -5.26 -2.14 -3.38
N VAL A 117 -4.14 -2.65 -2.89
CA VAL A 117 -3.87 -4.07 -2.72
C VAL A 117 -3.97 -4.44 -1.25
N LEU A 118 -4.84 -5.38 -0.93
CA LEU A 118 -5.09 -5.85 0.43
C LEU A 118 -4.62 -7.31 0.55
N ASN A 119 -3.55 -7.53 1.30
CA ASN A 119 -2.97 -8.84 1.55
C ASN A 119 -3.02 -9.15 3.05
N ASP A 120 -3.67 -10.26 3.43
CA ASP A 120 -3.77 -10.71 4.82
C ASP A 120 -4.24 -9.62 5.80
N VAL A 121 -5.15 -8.74 5.34
CA VAL A 121 -5.71 -7.68 6.17
C VAL A 121 -6.89 -8.18 6.99
N SER A 122 -7.05 -7.60 8.18
CA SER A 122 -8.23 -7.81 9.03
C SER A 122 -8.99 -6.50 9.22
N PHE A 123 -10.30 -6.59 9.45
CA PHE A 123 -11.18 -5.45 9.65
C PHE A 123 -11.70 -5.45 11.08
N GLU A 124 -11.68 -4.28 11.75
CA GLU A 124 -12.30 -4.13 13.07
C GLU A 124 -13.82 -4.30 12.99
N ASP A 125 -14.46 -3.50 12.12
CA ASP A 125 -15.87 -3.63 11.78
C ASP A 125 -16.01 -3.71 10.27
N ARG A 126 -16.20 -4.94 9.80
CA ARG A 126 -16.27 -5.27 8.38
C ARG A 126 -17.40 -4.53 7.66
N ALA A 127 -18.56 -4.36 8.29
CA ALA A 127 -19.69 -3.68 7.67
C ALA A 127 -19.42 -2.18 7.50
N VAL A 128 -18.80 -1.57 8.51
CA VAL A 128 -18.35 -0.17 8.45
C VAL A 128 -17.31 0.00 7.35
N ILE A 129 -16.27 -0.84 7.32
CA ILE A 129 -15.21 -0.77 6.29
C ILE A 129 -15.78 -0.87 4.87
N ILE A 130 -16.70 -1.81 4.63
CA ILE A 130 -17.35 -1.95 3.31
C ILE A 130 -18.10 -0.68 2.92
N SER A 131 -18.77 -0.03 3.88
CA SER A 131 -19.49 1.21 3.63
C SER A 131 -18.56 2.38 3.32
N GLU A 132 -17.32 2.37 3.82
CA GLU A 132 -16.36 3.48 3.70
C GLU A 132 -15.64 3.54 2.35
N PHE A 133 -15.72 2.51 1.49
CA PHE A 133 -15.04 2.53 0.18
C PHE A 133 -15.39 3.75 -0.71
N HIS A 134 -16.55 4.36 -0.49
CA HIS A 134 -16.99 5.56 -1.19
C HIS A 134 -16.06 6.77 -1.02
N ILE A 135 -15.15 6.78 -0.03
CA ILE A 135 -14.19 7.86 0.17
C ILE A 135 -13.16 7.93 -0.96
N PHE A 136 -12.84 6.80 -1.60
CA PHE A 136 -11.81 6.75 -2.63
C PHE A 136 -12.38 7.17 -3.99
N LYS A 137 -12.25 8.45 -4.31
CA LYS A 137 -12.80 9.01 -5.55
C LYS A 137 -12.03 8.61 -6.82
N SER A 138 -10.77 8.26 -6.67
CA SER A 138 -9.86 7.93 -7.77
C SER A 138 -9.54 6.44 -7.86
N LEU A 139 -10.10 5.61 -6.97
CA LEU A 139 -9.76 4.19 -6.90
C LEU A 139 -10.33 3.47 -8.11
N GLU A 140 -9.45 2.82 -8.86
CA GLU A 140 -9.75 2.08 -10.07
C GLU A 140 -9.70 0.57 -9.81
N TYR A 141 -8.73 0.12 -9.00
CA TYR A 141 -8.49 -1.28 -8.72
C TYR A 141 -8.43 -1.55 -7.22
N LEU A 142 -9.31 -2.45 -6.75
CA LEU A 142 -9.26 -3.08 -5.45
C LEU A 142 -8.84 -4.53 -5.64
N VAL A 143 -7.61 -4.84 -5.24
CA VAL A 143 -7.01 -6.16 -5.41
C VAL A 143 -6.99 -6.87 -4.07
N HIS A 144 -7.50 -8.10 -4.01
CA HIS A 144 -7.52 -8.90 -2.79
C HIS A 144 -7.53 -10.40 -3.10
N ASN A 145 -7.01 -11.22 -2.18
CA ASN A 145 -7.11 -12.68 -2.29
C ASN A 145 -8.22 -13.18 -1.36
N ASP A 146 -9.45 -13.24 -1.86
CA ASP A 146 -10.64 -13.79 -1.17
C ASP A 146 -11.02 -13.13 0.17
N ILE A 147 -10.50 -11.92 0.45
CA ILE A 147 -10.86 -11.15 1.64
C ILE A 147 -12.33 -10.75 1.64
N PHE A 148 -12.98 -10.54 0.48
CA PHE A 148 -14.39 -10.15 0.36
C PHE A 148 -15.26 -11.24 -0.29
N THR A 149 -16.47 -11.41 0.23
CA THR A 149 -17.50 -12.26 -0.38
C THR A 149 -18.17 -11.55 -1.55
N SER A 150 -18.85 -12.30 -2.43
CA SER A 150 -19.53 -11.72 -3.61
C SER A 150 -20.60 -10.68 -3.24
N SER A 151 -21.31 -10.83 -2.12
CA SER A 151 -22.31 -9.86 -1.65
C SER A 151 -21.66 -8.55 -1.20
N GLU A 152 -20.51 -8.63 -0.55
CA GLU A 152 -19.75 -7.45 -0.11
C GLU A 152 -19.13 -6.71 -1.29
N ILE A 153 -18.59 -7.45 -2.27
CA ILE A 153 -18.13 -6.87 -3.54
C ILE A 153 -19.27 -6.11 -4.23
N ALA A 154 -20.50 -6.65 -4.23
CA ALA A 154 -21.65 -5.95 -4.79
C ALA A 154 -21.97 -4.65 -4.03
N LEU A 155 -21.81 -4.62 -2.70
CA LEU A 155 -21.99 -3.41 -1.89
C LEU A 155 -20.90 -2.36 -2.16
N ILE A 156 -19.64 -2.78 -2.29
CA ILE A 156 -18.52 -1.91 -2.65
C ILE A 156 -18.77 -1.29 -4.02
N LYS A 157 -19.14 -2.10 -5.03
CA LYS A 157 -19.45 -1.61 -6.38
C LYS A 157 -20.70 -0.72 -6.41
N LYS A 158 -21.66 -0.92 -5.51
CA LYS A 158 -22.82 -0.02 -5.39
C LYS A 158 -22.42 1.38 -4.94
N SER A 159 -21.48 1.50 -4.00
CA SER A 159 -20.99 2.80 -3.51
C SER A 159 -19.92 3.42 -4.42
N SER A 160 -19.20 2.57 -5.16
CA SER A 160 -18.04 2.94 -5.98
C SER A 160 -18.06 2.17 -7.31
N PRO A 161 -18.95 2.53 -8.26
CA PRO A 161 -19.27 1.72 -9.44
C PRO A 161 -18.12 1.57 -10.44
N ASN A 162 -17.11 2.43 -10.39
CA ASN A 162 -15.96 2.38 -11.29
C ASN A 162 -14.83 1.48 -10.77
N ILE A 163 -14.92 0.96 -9.55
CA ILE A 163 -13.89 0.08 -8.98
C ILE A 163 -13.98 -1.31 -9.64
N LYS A 164 -12.87 -1.73 -10.23
CA LYS A 164 -12.61 -3.13 -10.56
C LYS A 164 -12.12 -3.85 -9.31
N VAL A 165 -12.83 -4.92 -8.95
CA VAL A 165 -12.47 -5.78 -7.81
C VAL A 165 -12.03 -7.13 -8.37
N MET A 166 -10.83 -7.57 -8.02
CA MET A 166 -10.20 -8.76 -8.63
C MET A 166 -9.15 -9.40 -7.71
N SER A 167 -8.74 -10.63 -8.06
CA SER A 167 -7.66 -11.33 -7.39
C SER A 167 -6.29 -10.74 -7.73
N GLU A 168 -5.29 -10.99 -6.89
CA GLU A 168 -3.91 -10.59 -7.19
C GLU A 168 -3.36 -11.32 -8.44
N TYR A 169 -3.77 -12.58 -8.64
CA TYR A 169 -3.42 -13.32 -9.85
C TYR A 169 -3.95 -12.65 -11.11
N ASP A 170 -5.23 -12.29 -11.14
CA ASP A 170 -5.84 -11.65 -12.30
C ASP A 170 -5.25 -10.27 -12.55
N PHE A 171 -5.02 -9.49 -11.49
CA PHE A 171 -4.41 -8.16 -11.60
C PHE A 171 -3.01 -8.23 -12.21
N ASN A 172 -2.16 -9.13 -11.71
CA ASN A 172 -0.81 -9.33 -12.25
C ASN A 172 -0.82 -9.83 -13.69
N LYS A 173 -1.81 -10.66 -14.05
CA LYS A 173 -2.02 -11.09 -15.42
C LYS A 173 -2.40 -9.91 -16.32
N GLU A 174 -3.38 -9.09 -15.93
CA GLU A 174 -3.78 -7.91 -16.71
C GLU A 174 -2.63 -6.90 -16.88
N ILE A 175 -1.73 -6.79 -15.89
CA ILE A 175 -0.49 -6.00 -16.03
C ILE A 175 0.45 -6.62 -17.06
N GLY A 176 0.69 -7.93 -16.97
CA GLY A 176 1.55 -8.67 -17.89
C GLY A 176 1.04 -8.63 -19.34
N ASP A 177 -0.28 -8.64 -19.51
CA ASP A 177 -0.97 -8.54 -20.80
C ASP A 177 -1.04 -7.08 -21.31
N GLY A 178 -0.65 -6.09 -20.49
CA GLY A 178 -0.64 -4.66 -20.85
C GLY A 178 -2.01 -3.97 -20.77
N GLU A 179 -3.02 -4.63 -20.18
CA GLU A 179 -4.37 -4.10 -19.99
C GLU A 179 -4.45 -3.13 -18.80
N VAL A 180 -3.53 -3.24 -17.85
CA VAL A 180 -3.36 -2.33 -16.72
C VAL A 180 -2.02 -1.59 -16.84
N ALA A 181 -2.08 -0.28 -17.05
CA ALA A 181 -0.89 0.58 -17.04
C ALA A 181 -0.66 1.17 -15.64
N ILE A 182 0.37 0.68 -14.94
CA ILE A 182 0.85 1.27 -13.68
C ILE A 182 1.93 2.30 -14.04
N ASN A 183 1.50 3.55 -14.22
CA ASN A 183 2.37 4.71 -14.50
C ASN A 183 2.89 5.33 -13.22
#